data_AF-A0A941J2X7-F1
#
_entry.id   AF-A0A941J2X7-F1
#
_cell.length_a   1.000
_cell.length_b   1.000
_cell.length_c   1.000
_cell.angle_alpha   90.00
_cell.angle_beta   90.00
_cell.angle_gamma   90.00
#
_symmetry.space_group_name_H-M   'P 1'
#
loop_
_entity.id
_entity.type
_entity.pdbx_description
1 polymer ?
#
loop_
_entity_poly.entity_id
_entity_poly.type
_entity_poly.pdbx_seq_one_letter_code
_entity_poly.pdbx_strand_id
1 'polypeptide(L)' 'MFSATVPWTHEHRPRPEPRAPKPALIFDDPLDQQSSDDTDRGWGERTGTGGSADDLKRFLDEKPPHHL' A
#
# COMPACT_ATOMS: atom_id res chain seq x y z
N MET A 1 4.68 -21.61 -71.35
CA MET A 1 4.96 -21.46 -69.92
C MET A 1 5.21 -19.97 -69.66
N PHE A 2 4.25 -19.26 -69.06
CA PHE A 2 4.41 -17.84 -68.73
C PHE A 2 4.57 -17.72 -67.22
N SER A 3 5.73 -17.23 -66.76
CA SER A 3 5.99 -16.93 -65.35
C SER A 3 5.30 -15.61 -64.99
N ALA A 4 4.32 -15.66 -64.09
CA ALA A 4 3.71 -14.46 -63.53
C ALA A 4 4.59 -13.92 -62.40
N THR A 5 5.22 -12.76 -62.61
CA THR A 5 5.82 -11.96 -61.54
C THR A 5 4.69 -11.31 -60.76
N VAL A 6 4.36 -11.85 -59.59
CA VAL A 6 3.47 -11.18 -58.62
C VAL A 6 4.28 -10.08 -57.93
N PRO A 7 3.93 -8.78 -58.06
CA PRO A 7 4.60 -7.73 -57.32
C PRO A 7 4.12 -7.79 -55.87
N TRP A 8 5.02 -8.13 -54.95
CA TRP A 8 4.74 -8.07 -53.52
C TRP A 8 4.49 -6.61 -53.12
N THR A 9 3.22 -6.27 -52.86
CA THR A 9 2.88 -5.03 -52.16
C THR A 9 3.36 -5.17 -50.73
N HIS A 10 4.37 -4.38 -50.35
CA HIS A 10 4.77 -4.27 -48.95
C HIS A 10 3.59 -3.63 -48.21
N GLU A 11 2.87 -4.44 -47.43
CA GLU A 11 1.77 -3.95 -46.60
C GLU A 11 2.34 -3.02 -45.54
N HIS A 12 2.16 -1.72 -45.79
CA HIS A 12 2.67 -0.65 -44.95
C HIS A 12 1.81 -0.60 -43.68
N ARG A 13 2.19 -1.38 -42.65
CA ARG A 13 1.49 -1.33 -41.36
C ARG A 13 1.51 0.11 -40.82
N PRO A 14 0.36 0.66 -40.38
CA PRO A 14 0.32 1.99 -39.83
C PRO A 14 1.20 2.06 -38.58
N ARG A 15 1.94 3.16 -38.43
CA ARG A 15 2.77 3.42 -37.25
C ARG A 15 1.84 3.57 -36.04
N PRO A 16 2.15 2.94 -34.89
CA PRO A 16 1.32 3.09 -33.70
C PRO A 16 1.25 4.55 -33.27
N GLU A 17 0.05 5.04 -33.01
CA GLU A 17 -0.16 6.40 -32.49
C GLU A 17 0.42 6.54 -31.06
N PRO A 18 0.86 7.75 -30.67
CA PRO A 18 1.32 8.02 -29.32
C PRO A 18 0.21 7.72 -28.30
N ARG A 19 0.45 6.79 -27.38
CA ARG A 19 -0.49 6.47 -26.30
C ARG A 19 -0.07 7.18 -25.02
N ALA A 20 -1.06 7.60 -24.23
CA ALA A 20 -0.81 8.09 -22.88
C ALA A 20 -0.04 7.03 -22.06
N PRO A 21 0.91 7.44 -21.21
CA PRO A 21 1.65 6.52 -20.37
C PRO A 21 0.70 5.83 -19.38
N LYS A 22 0.90 4.53 -19.19
CA LYS A 22 0.14 3.75 -18.20
C LYS A 22 0.67 4.08 -16.79
N PRO A 23 -0.18 4.05 -15.76
CA PRO A 23 0.30 4.14 -14.38
C PRO A 23 1.31 3.03 -14.12
N ALA A 24 2.41 3.38 -13.44
CA ALA A 24 3.46 2.45 -13.08
C ALA A 24 3.05 1.61 -11.86
N LEU A 25 3.42 0.33 -11.87
CA LEU A 25 3.29 -0.55 -10.71
C LEU A 25 4.55 -0.40 -9.86
N ILE A 26 4.39 -0.27 -8.54
CA ILE A 26 5.49 -0.22 -7.57
C ILE A 26 5.59 -1.61 -6.93
N PHE A 27 6.79 -2.19 -6.97
CA PHE A 27 7.09 -3.55 -6.47
C PHE A 27 8.08 -3.55 -5.32
N ASP A 28 8.36 -2.38 -4.74
CA ASP A 28 9.15 -2.28 -3.52
C ASP A 28 8.43 -3.00 -2.37
N ASP A 29 9.19 -3.42 -1.35
CA ASP A 29 8.61 -4.10 -0.19
C ASP A 29 7.66 -3.14 0.54
N PRO A 30 6.35 -3.49 0.67
CA PRO A 30 5.39 -2.63 1.34
C PRO A 30 5.73 -2.38 2.82
N LEU A 31 6.61 -3.17 3.42
CA LEU A 31 7.04 -3.05 4.82
C LEU A 31 8.33 -2.23 5.00
N ASP A 32 8.98 -1.77 3.93
CA ASP A 32 10.21 -0.98 4.03
C ASP A 32 9.97 0.49 4.42
N GLN A 33 8.70 0.92 4.45
CA GLN A 33 8.29 2.25 4.88
C GLN A 33 7.55 2.18 6.22
N GLN A 34 7.94 3.04 7.15
CA GLN A 34 7.25 3.18 8.43
C GLN A 34 5.87 3.83 8.22
N SER A 35 4.81 3.16 8.67
CA SER A 35 3.43 3.64 8.71
C SER A 35 3.17 4.48 9.96
N SER A 36 2.09 5.29 9.94
CA SER A 36 1.61 5.95 11.17
C SER A 36 1.18 4.94 12.22
N ASP A 37 0.67 3.79 11.78
CA ASP A 37 0.18 2.72 12.65
C ASP A 37 1.33 1.97 13.34
N ASP A 38 2.56 2.11 12.84
CA ASP A 38 3.76 1.54 13.47
C ASP A 38 4.26 2.39 14.64
N THR A 39 3.67 3.57 14.85
CA THR A 39 4.03 4.44 15.96
C THR A 39 3.06 4.28 17.12
N ASP A 40 3.59 4.17 18.34
CA ASP A 40 2.79 4.22 19.57
C ASP A 40 2.20 5.63 19.86
N ARG A 41 2.12 6.50 18.85
CA ARG A 41 1.64 7.87 19.02
C ARG A 41 0.17 7.83 19.43
N GLY A 42 -0.19 8.58 20.46
CA GLY A 42 -1.51 8.51 21.11
C GLY A 42 -1.70 7.32 22.06
N TRP A 43 -0.76 6.38 22.13
CA TRP A 43 -0.74 5.30 23.13
C TRP A 43 0.13 5.74 24.31
N GLY A 44 -0.48 5.98 25.48
CA GLY A 44 0.23 6.38 26.70
C GLY A 44 0.60 7.87 26.80
N GLU A 45 0.35 8.66 25.76
CA GLU A 45 0.42 10.13 25.80
C GLU A 45 -0.70 10.66 26.71
N ARG A 46 -0.33 11.14 27.90
CA ARG A 46 -1.30 11.60 28.92
C ARG A 46 -1.76 13.03 28.66
N THR A 47 -3.03 13.20 28.30
CA THR A 47 -3.70 14.50 28.27
C THR A 47 -4.29 14.82 29.66
N GLY A 48 -3.54 15.50 30.53
CA GLY A 48 -4.05 16.05 31.80
C GLY A 48 -3.48 15.44 33.09
N THR A 49 -3.81 16.08 34.22
CA THR A 49 -3.21 15.94 35.57
C THR A 49 -3.38 14.58 36.27
N GLY A 50 -3.83 13.53 35.57
CA GLY A 50 -3.90 12.15 36.07
C GLY A 50 -2.64 11.36 35.72
N GLY A 51 -1.94 10.84 36.72
CA GLY A 51 -0.68 10.11 36.54
C GLY A 51 -0.87 8.69 36.02
N SER A 52 0.08 8.17 35.23
CA SER A 52 0.13 6.78 34.75
C SER A 52 0.13 5.76 35.88
N ALA A 53 0.57 6.15 37.08
CA ALA A 53 0.54 5.28 38.25
C ALA A 53 -0.89 5.03 38.75
N ASP A 54 -1.76 6.04 38.70
CA ASP A 54 -3.16 5.93 39.16
C ASP A 54 -3.98 5.12 38.15
N ASP A 55 -3.76 5.33 36.85
CA ASP A 55 -4.40 4.52 35.81
C ASP A 55 -3.94 3.06 35.85
N LEU A 56 -2.64 2.80 36.02
CA LEU A 56 -2.11 1.45 36.16
C LEU A 56 -2.71 0.73 37.37
N LYS A 57 -2.86 1.43 38.50
CA LYS A 57 -3.49 0.88 39.70
C LYS A 57 -4.95 0.48 39.43
N ARG A 58 -5.72 1.30 38.73
CA ARG A 58 -7.11 0.97 38.35
C ARG A 58 -7.17 -0.30 37.49
N PHE A 59 -6.32 -0.43 36.46
CA PHE A 59 -6.29 -1.62 35.61
C PHE A 59 -5.93 -2.91 36.35
N LEU A 60 -5.04 -2.83 37.34
CA LEU A 60 -4.68 -3.98 38.17
C LEU A 60 -5.78 -4.36 39.17
N ASP A 61 -6.50 -3.36 39.68
CA ASP A 61 -7.57 -3.56 40.66
C ASP A 61 -8.90 -4.00 40.01
N GLU A 62 -9.13 -3.66 38.73
CA GLU A 62 -10.36 -4.01 38.00
C GLU A 62 -10.24 -5.39 37.33
N LYS A 63 -10.83 -6.41 37.96
CA LYS A 63 -10.93 -7.75 37.35
C LYS A 63 -12.05 -7.78 36.30
N PRO A 64 -11.82 -8.39 35.12
CA PRO A 64 -12.87 -8.51 34.12
C PRO A 64 -14.07 -9.29 34.70
N PRO A 65 -15.31 -8.92 34.33
CA PRO A 65 -16.46 -9.75 34.66
C PRO A 65 -16.19 -11.12 34.05
N HIS A 66 -16.45 -12.18 34.82
CA HIS A 66 -16.00 -13.56 34.55
C HIS A 66 -14.55 -13.85 34.97
N HIS A 67 -14.18 -13.44 36.17
CA HIS A 67 -13.18 -14.18 36.92
C HIS A 67 -13.92 -15.18 37.84
N LEU A 68 -13.68 -16.47 37.66
CA LEU A 68 -13.98 -17.49 38.66
C LEU A 68 -12.66 -18.10 39.10
#